data_AF-A0A819UGH4-F1
#
_entry.id   AF-A0A819UGH4-F1
#
_cell.length_a   1.000
_cell.length_b   1.000
_cell.length_c   1.000
_cell.angle_alpha   90.00
_cell.angle_beta   90.00
_cell.angle_gamma   90.00
#
_symmetry.space_group_name_H-M   'P 1'
#
loop_
_entity.id
_entity.type
_entity.pdbx_description
1 polymer ?
#
loop_
_entity_poly.entity_id
_entity_poly.type
_entity_poly.pdbx_seq_one_letter_code
_entity_poly.pdbx_strand_id
1 'polypeptide(L)'
;HGAYFADDPKKSHIYAIPDSTDGTRVMYYSKVLLGIESKQTITDSKLVAAPVKFHSVVGTLNGFTEYIVYRYGQALPYMKILYTA
;
A
#
# COMPACT_ATOMS: atom_id res chain seq x y z
N HIS A 1 2.38 12.70 1.03
CA HIS A 1 2.30 11.76 2.17
C HIS A 1 1.06 10.91 1.98
N GLY A 2 1.20 9.59 1.89
CA GLY A 2 0.07 8.68 1.69
C GLY A 2 0.39 7.29 2.26
N ALA A 3 -0.64 6.49 2.46
CA ALA A 3 -0.49 5.09 2.84
C ALA A 3 -0.45 4.23 1.58
N TYR A 4 0.59 3.39 1.47
CA TYR A 4 0.85 2.53 0.34
C TYR A 4 0.37 1.12 0.64
N PHE A 5 -0.34 0.52 -0.31
CA PHE A 5 -0.86 -0.83 -0.25
C PHE A 5 -0.48 -1.57 -1.54
N ALA A 6 -0.40 -2.90 -1.46
CA ALA A 6 -0.21 -3.78 -2.60
C ALA A 6 -1.18 -4.96 -2.47
N ASP A 7 -1.60 -5.49 -3.62
CA ASP A 7 -2.41 -6.71 -3.71
C ASP A 7 -1.54 -7.98 -3.68
N ASP A 8 -0.30 -7.90 -4.18
CA ASP A 8 0.69 -8.97 -4.07
C ASP A 8 1.44 -8.93 -2.72
N PRO A 9 1.33 -9.97 -1.86
CA PRO A 9 2.02 -10.01 -0.58
C PRO A 9 3.55 -10.03 -0.71
N LYS A 10 4.12 -10.48 -1.83
CA LYS A 10 5.57 -10.45 -2.08
C LYS A 10 6.08 -9.01 -2.10
N LYS A 11 5.31 -8.08 -2.68
CA LYS A 11 5.67 -6.66 -2.70
C LYS A 11 5.67 -6.08 -1.30
N SER A 12 4.63 -6.35 -0.50
CA SER A 12 4.57 -5.90 0.90
C SER A 12 5.66 -6.55 1.76
N HIS A 13 6.01 -7.82 1.52
CA HIS A 13 7.06 -8.53 2.25
C HIS A 13 8.44 -7.86 2.14
N ILE A 14 8.76 -7.25 0.99
CA ILE A 14 10.02 -6.49 0.80
C ILE A 14 10.18 -5.39 1.86
N TYR A 15 9.08 -4.83 2.34
CA TYR A 15 9.06 -3.76 3.35
C TYR A 15 8.76 -4.26 4.78
N ALA A 16 8.47 -5.54 4.96
CA ALA A 16 8.16 -6.13 6.27
C ALA A 16 9.44 -6.52 7.01
N ILE A 17 10.05 -5.61 7.76
CA ILE A 17 11.28 -5.85 8.51
C ILE A 17 11.06 -6.97 9.55
N PRO A 18 11.95 -8.00 9.62
CA PRO A 18 11.84 -9.06 10.62
C PRO A 18 12.18 -8.56 12.03
N ASP A 19 11.51 -9.10 13.04
CA ASP A 19 11.88 -8.91 14.44
C ASP A 19 13.27 -9.49 14.72
N SER A 20 14.09 -8.78 15.49
CA SER A 20 15.47 -9.17 15.76
C SER A 20 15.61 -10.37 16.70
N THR A 21 14.55 -10.74 17.41
CA THR A 21 14.57 -11.79 18.44
C THR A 21 14.23 -13.15 17.84
N ASP A 22 13.17 -13.22 17.05
CA ASP A 22 12.60 -14.48 16.55
C ASP A 22 12.41 -14.52 15.03
N GLY A 23 12.75 -13.43 14.32
CA GLY A 23 12.59 -13.33 12.87
C GLY A 23 11.14 -13.17 12.41
N THR A 24 10.18 -13.03 13.33
CA THR A 24 8.76 -12.86 13.01
C THR A 24 8.55 -11.56 12.25
N ARG A 25 7.72 -11.61 11.21
CA ARG A 25 7.31 -10.45 10.41
C ARG A 25 5.84 -10.16 10.62
N VAL A 26 5.48 -8.89 10.41
CA VAL A 26 4.10 -8.40 10.50
C VAL A 26 3.64 -7.88 9.16
N MET A 27 2.47 -8.33 8.70
CA MET A 27 1.77 -7.76 7.55
C MET A 27 0.33 -7.43 7.93
N TYR A 28 -0.17 -6.28 7.48
CA TYR A 28 -1.55 -5.89 7.69
C TYR A 28 -2.35 -6.09 6.41
N TYR A 29 -3.39 -6.91 6.50
CA TYR A 29 -4.43 -6.97 5.48
C TYR A 29 -5.52 -5.95 5.82
N SER A 30 -5.74 -4.99 4.92
CA SER A 30 -6.66 -3.88 5.12
C SER A 30 -7.68 -3.83 3.99
N LYS A 31 -8.93 -3.45 4.31
CA LYS A 31 -9.91 -3.06 3.30
C LYS A 31 -9.69 -1.58 2.98
N VAL A 32 -9.44 -1.28 1.70
CA VAL A 32 -9.12 0.08 1.25
C VAL A 32 -10.19 0.59 0.30
N LEU A 33 -10.73 1.78 0.59
CA LEU A 33 -11.71 2.48 -0.21
C LEU A 33 -11.00 3.36 -1.25
N LEU A 34 -10.79 2.80 -2.45
CA LEU A 34 -10.06 3.47 -3.53
C LEU A 34 -10.86 4.59 -4.20
N GLY A 35 -12.19 4.48 -4.26
CA GLY A 35 -13.05 5.46 -4.91
C GLY A 35 -12.72 5.62 -6.40
N ILE A 36 -12.61 6.87 -6.86
CA ILE A 36 -12.17 7.18 -8.23
C ILE A 36 -10.65 7.17 -8.29
N GLU A 37 -10.08 6.26 -9.07
CA GLU A 37 -8.65 5.99 -9.15
C GLU A 37 -7.94 6.84 -10.22
N SER A 38 -6.84 7.48 -9.84
CA SER A 38 -5.92 8.09 -10.79
C SER A 38 -4.85 7.07 -11.19
N LYS A 39 -4.89 6.60 -12.43
CA LYS A 39 -3.91 5.65 -12.94
C LYS A 39 -2.63 6.37 -13.36
N GLN A 40 -1.50 5.94 -12.78
CA GLN A 40 -0.18 6.51 -13.04
C GLN A 40 0.70 5.44 -13.68
N THR A 41 1.36 5.80 -14.78
CA THR A 41 2.28 4.92 -15.52
C THR A 41 3.75 5.27 -15.26
N ILE A 42 4.00 6.42 -14.60
CA ILE A 42 5.31 6.92 -14.25
C ILE A 42 5.36 7.26 -12.77
N THR A 43 6.54 7.15 -12.17
CA THR A 43 6.76 7.56 -10.78
C THR A 43 6.80 9.08 -10.68
N ASP A 44 5.96 9.66 -9.82
CA ASP A 44 5.99 11.08 -9.46
C ASP A 44 6.18 11.24 -7.95
N SER A 45 7.38 11.62 -7.54
CA SER A 45 7.73 11.85 -6.12
C SER A 45 7.14 13.14 -5.55
N LYS A 46 6.63 14.04 -6.39
CA LYS A 46 6.01 15.30 -5.96
C LYS A 46 4.55 15.15 -5.58
N LEU A 47 3.96 13.98 -5.85
CA LEU A 47 2.54 13.72 -5.66
C LEU A 47 2.23 13.47 -4.18
N VAL A 48 1.93 14.57 -3.47
CA VAL A 48 1.66 14.55 -2.03
C VAL A 48 0.18 14.32 -1.67
N ALA A 49 -0.72 14.40 -2.66
CA ALA A 49 -2.16 14.18 -2.57
C ALA A 49 -2.69 13.56 -3.88
N ALA A 50 -3.84 12.88 -3.82
CA ALA A 50 -4.51 12.40 -5.04
C ALA A 50 -4.84 13.57 -5.99
N PRO A 51 -4.70 13.40 -7.32
CA PRO A 51 -5.05 14.44 -8.28
C PRO A 51 -6.51 14.88 -8.16
N VAL A 52 -6.81 16.09 -8.62
CA VAL A 52 -8.17 16.68 -8.52
C VAL A 52 -9.18 15.75 -9.19
N LYS A 53 -10.32 15.51 -8.51
CA LYS A 53 -11.41 14.56 -8.86
C LYS A 53 -11.12 13.08 -8.58
N PHE A 54 -9.93 12.74 -8.08
CA PHE A 54 -9.56 11.39 -7.71
C PHE A 54 -9.46 11.25 -6.19
N HIS A 55 -9.63 10.01 -5.72
CA HIS A 55 -9.62 9.65 -4.30
C HIS A 55 -8.40 8.81 -3.92
N SER A 56 -7.76 8.19 -4.91
CA SER A 56 -6.58 7.35 -4.77
C SER A 56 -5.72 7.43 -6.03
N VAL A 57 -4.49 6.94 -5.89
CA VAL A 57 -3.56 6.74 -6.99
C VAL A 57 -3.31 5.24 -7.11
N VAL A 58 -3.31 4.75 -8.35
CA VAL A 58 -2.96 3.37 -8.68
C VAL A 58 -1.80 3.41 -9.66
N GLY A 59 -0.72 2.74 -9.32
CA GLY A 59 0.46 2.60 -10.17
C GLY A 59 0.80 1.14 -10.39
N THR A 60 1.31 0.81 -11.57
CA THR A 60 1.88 -0.52 -11.84
C THR A 60 3.33 -0.36 -12.24
N LEU A 61 4.24 -0.95 -11.46
CA LEU A 61 5.68 -0.90 -11.71
C LEU A 61 6.30 -2.26 -11.45
N ASN A 62 7.12 -2.75 -12.38
CA ASN A 62 7.82 -4.04 -12.28
C ASN A 62 6.88 -5.24 -12.01
N GLY A 63 5.66 -5.21 -12.57
CA GLY A 63 4.66 -6.27 -12.40
C GLY A 63 3.88 -6.23 -11.08
N PHE A 64 4.18 -5.28 -10.18
CA PHE A 64 3.40 -5.06 -8.97
C PHE A 64 2.47 -3.88 -9.13
N THR A 65 1.24 -4.03 -8.62
CA THR A 65 0.28 -2.93 -8.51
C THR A 65 0.36 -2.35 -7.10
N GLU A 66 0.50 -1.04 -7.02
CA GLU A 66 0.54 -0.28 -5.80
C GLU A 66 -0.65 0.70 -5.76
N TYR A 67 -1.26 0.80 -4.59
CA TYR A 67 -2.39 1.67 -4.32
C TYR A 67 -1.98 2.68 -3.26
N ILE A 68 -2.29 3.94 -3.49
CA ILE A 68 -1.99 5.03 -2.54
C ILE A 68 -3.28 5.74 -2.19
N VAL A 69 -3.57 5.79 -0.90
CA VAL A 69 -4.64 6.63 -0.34
C VAL A 69 -4.05 7.70 0.56
N TYR A 70 -4.64 8.89 0.52
CA TYR A 70 -4.12 10.08 1.19
C TYR A 70 -4.93 10.48 2.43
N ARG A 71 -6.11 9.88 2.63
CA ARG A 71 -6.96 10.11 3.81
C ARG A 71 -7.03 8.85 4.66
N TYR A 72 -6.75 8.98 5.95
CA TYR A 72 -6.73 7.84 6.89
C TYR A 72 -8.06 7.07 6.98
N GLY A 73 -9.19 7.75 6.82
CA GLY A 73 -10.51 7.10 6.81
C GLY A 73 -10.78 6.19 5.61
N GLN A 74 -9.88 6.13 4.62
CA GLN A 74 -10.01 5.26 3.45
C GLN A 74 -9.42 3.86 3.67
N ALA A 75 -8.69 3.60 4.75
CA ALA A 75 -8.10 2.29 5.02
C ALA A 75 -8.57 1.76 6.38
N LEU A 76 -9.18 0.58 6.36
CA LEU A 76 -9.65 -0.13 7.55
C LEU A 76 -8.81 -1.40 7.74
N PRO A 77 -7.93 -1.46 8.75
CA PRO A 77 -7.22 -2.68 9.08
C PRO A 77 -8.22 -3.80 9.41
N TYR A 78 -8.07 -4.95 8.74
CA TYR A 78 -8.98 -6.08 8.91
C TYR A 78 -8.31 -7.23 9.65
N MET A 79 -7.05 -7.51 9.33
CA MET A 79 -6.29 -8.61 9.93
C MET A 79 -4.82 -8.25 10.06
N LYS A 80 -4.22 -8.66 11.19
CA LYS A 80 -2.77 -8.65 11.42
C LYS A 80 -2.24 -10.06 11.21
N ILE A 81 -1.33 -10.22 10.28
CA ILE A 81 -0.70 -11.49 9.94
C ILE A 81 0.70 -11.49 10.56
N LEU A 82 0.97 -12.50 11.38
CA LEU A 82 2.30 -12.83 11.89
C LEU A 82 2.81 -14.04 11.12
N TYR A 83 4.05 -13.96 10.62
CA TYR A 83 4.63 -15.04 9.82
C TYR A 83 6.15 -15.03 9.90
N THR A 84 6.75 -16.20 9.71
CA THR A 84 8.18 -16.38 9.45
C THR A 84 8.35 -16.71 7.97
N ALA A 85 9.35 -16.11 7.32
CA ALA A 85 9.60 -16.30 5.89
C ALA A 85 10.27 -17.66 5.61
#